data_AF-A0AAJ0P8Q0-F1
#
_entry.id   AF-A0AAJ0P8Q0-F1
#
_cell.length_a   1.000
_cell.length_b   1.000
_cell.length_c   1.000
_cell.angle_alpha   90.00
_cell.angle_beta   90.00
_cell.angle_gamma   90.00
#
_symmetry.space_group_name_H-M   'P 1'
#
loop_
_entity.id
_entity.type
_entity.pdbx_description
1 polymer ?
#
loop_
_entity_poly.entity_id
_entity_poly.type
_entity_poly.pdbx_seq_one_letter_code
_entity_poly.pdbx_strand_id
1 'polypeptide(L)'
;MFSHVMLGADDIAASKAFYDASLGALGVPEGVVDEWGRLVYAHAGGRFLLTKPIDGQPATHGNGSTMGFVAASPEAADAWHAAGLAHGGTACEDPPGVRHGTAGRTLYLAYLRDPSGNKLCAAHRVA
;
A
#
# COMPACT_ATOMS: atom_id res chain seq x y z
N MET A 1 -13.22 10.29 2.69
CA MET A 1 -13.76 9.87 4.00
C MET A 1 -12.65 9.77 5.05
N PHE A 2 -11.53 9.09 4.79
CA PHE A 2 -10.46 8.93 5.78
C PHE A 2 -9.60 10.20 5.91
N SER A 3 -9.33 10.62 7.14
CA SER A 3 -8.38 11.71 7.42
C SER A 3 -6.93 11.24 7.33
N HIS A 4 -6.67 10.02 7.82
CA HIS A 4 -5.41 9.31 7.71
C HIS A 4 -5.64 7.82 7.92
N VAL A 5 -4.65 7.03 7.51
CA VAL A 5 -4.54 5.59 7.77
C VAL A 5 -3.16 5.32 8.31
N MET A 6 -3.06 4.39 9.26
CA MET A 6 -1.79 3.95 9.82
C MET A 6 -1.71 2.43 9.84
N LEU A 7 -0.56 1.88 9.46
CA LEU A 7 -0.25 0.45 9.59
C LEU A 7 0.96 0.27 10.52
N GLY A 8 0.99 -0.87 11.19
CA GLY A 8 2.13 -1.28 12.01
C GLY A 8 3.29 -1.77 11.14
N ALA A 9 4.50 -1.37 11.49
CA ALA A 9 5.75 -1.89 10.93
C ALA A 9 6.89 -1.88 11.97
N ASP A 10 7.58 -3.01 12.11
CA ASP A 10 8.71 -3.13 13.03
C ASP A 10 10.01 -2.57 12.42
N ASP A 11 10.18 -2.70 11.10
CA ASP A 11 11.32 -2.14 10.36
C ASP A 11 10.85 -1.00 9.45
N ILE A 12 10.96 0.22 9.96
CA ILE A 12 10.58 1.45 9.24
C ILE A 12 11.46 1.68 8.00
N ALA A 13 12.72 1.22 8.00
CA ALA A 13 13.60 1.40 6.85
C ALA A 13 13.19 0.47 5.70
N ALA A 14 12.90 -0.81 6.01
CA ALA A 14 12.37 -1.75 5.04
C ALA A 14 11.00 -1.29 4.50
N SER A 15 10.12 -0.80 5.37
CA SER A 15 8.85 -0.20 4.94
C SER A 15 9.07 1.04 4.07
N LYS A 16 10.01 1.92 4.39
CA LYS A 16 10.32 3.10 3.55
C LYS A 16 10.76 2.69 2.15
N ALA A 17 11.71 1.77 2.02
CA ALA A 17 12.14 1.28 0.71
C ALA A 17 10.99 0.69 -0.12
N PHE A 18 10.13 -0.11 0.51
CA PHE A 18 8.95 -0.69 -0.14
C PHE A 18 7.92 0.36 -0.57
N TYR A 19 7.52 1.25 0.34
CA TYR A 19 6.44 2.21 0.10
C TYR A 19 6.90 3.38 -0.78
N ASP A 20 8.16 3.83 -0.72
CA ASP A 20 8.69 4.84 -1.64
C ASP A 20 8.62 4.33 -3.09
N ALA A 21 9.04 3.10 -3.35
CA ALA A 21 9.03 2.54 -4.69
C ALA A 21 7.61 2.23 -5.19
N SER A 22 6.80 1.54 -4.36
CA SER A 22 5.45 1.17 -4.76
C SER A 22 4.54 2.39 -4.89
N LEU A 23 4.48 3.28 -3.90
CA LEU A 23 3.65 4.49 -4.00
C LEU A 23 4.21 5.51 -5.00
N GLY A 24 5.53 5.54 -5.21
CA GLY A 24 6.17 6.30 -6.29
C GLY A 24 5.65 5.92 -7.68
N ALA A 25 5.38 4.64 -7.93
CA ALA A 25 4.75 4.17 -9.17
C ALA A 25 3.31 4.69 -9.36
N LEU A 26 2.67 5.15 -8.28
CA LEU A 26 1.36 5.81 -8.29
C LEU A 26 1.46 7.34 -8.24
N GLY A 27 2.67 7.91 -8.33
CA GLY A 27 2.90 9.36 -8.31
C GLY A 27 2.91 10.00 -6.91
N VAL A 28 3.00 9.19 -5.86
CA VAL A 28 3.13 9.67 -4.47
C VAL A 28 4.60 10.02 -4.20
N PRO A 29 4.93 11.21 -3.67
CA PRO A 29 6.28 11.55 -3.26
C PRO A 29 6.83 10.64 -2.15
N GLU A 30 8.15 10.58 -2.02
CA GLU A 30 8.81 9.81 -0.96
C GLU A 30 8.30 10.19 0.43
N GLY A 31 8.24 9.19 1.32
CA GLY A 31 7.80 9.37 2.68
C GLY A 31 8.86 10.05 3.54
N VAL A 32 8.41 10.86 4.50
CA VAL A 32 9.27 11.54 5.48
C VAL A 32 9.13 10.85 6.83
N VAL A 33 10.25 10.58 7.50
CA VAL A 33 10.24 10.10 8.88
C VAL A 33 10.14 11.31 9.82
N ASP A 34 9.12 11.35 10.65
CA ASP A 34 8.90 12.44 11.60
C ASP A 34 9.69 12.27 12.91
N GLU A 35 9.57 13.25 13.81
CA GLU A 35 10.29 13.27 15.09
C GLU A 35 9.95 12.10 16.03
N TRP A 36 8.83 11.41 15.79
CA TRP A 36 8.41 10.22 16.55
C TRP A 36 8.83 8.91 15.86
N GLY A 37 9.61 8.98 14.77
CA GLY A 37 10.06 7.82 14.03
C GLY A 37 9.00 7.19 13.14
N ARG A 38 7.90 7.90 12.86
CA ARG A 38 6.83 7.43 11.98
C ARG A 38 7.13 7.84 10.56
N LEU A 39 6.93 6.93 9.62
CA LEU A 39 7.06 7.22 8.20
C LEU A 39 5.72 7.75 7.66
N VAL A 40 5.75 8.92 7.03
CA VAL A 40 4.55 9.66 6.63
C VAL A 40 4.56 9.94 5.13
N TYR A 41 3.51 9.51 4.46
CA TYR A 41 3.18 9.85 3.07
C TYR A 41 2.00 10.82 3.05
N ALA A 42 2.16 11.97 2.42
CA ALA A 42 1.11 12.96 2.24
C ALA A 42 0.90 13.23 0.74
N HIS A 43 -0.29 12.93 0.22
CA HIS A 43 -0.60 13.07 -1.19
C HIS A 43 -2.09 13.27 -1.42
N ALA A 44 -2.45 14.17 -2.33
CA ALA A 44 -3.83 14.47 -2.71
C ALA A 44 -4.79 14.71 -1.52
N GLY A 45 -4.28 15.35 -0.45
CA GLY A 45 -5.05 15.63 0.78
C GLY A 45 -5.22 14.44 1.74
N GLY A 46 -4.75 13.24 1.38
CA GLY A 46 -4.70 12.08 2.25
C GLY A 46 -3.36 11.92 2.98
N ARG A 47 -3.38 11.17 4.08
CA ARG A 47 -2.17 10.78 4.83
C ARG A 47 -2.15 9.28 5.07
N PHE A 48 -1.02 8.66 4.76
CA PHE A 48 -0.75 7.25 5.03
C PHE A 48 0.55 7.13 5.84
N LEU A 49 0.50 6.38 6.93
CA LEU A 49 1.58 6.34 7.91
C LEU A 49 1.97 4.91 8.25
N LEU A 50 3.25 4.70 8.52
CA LEU A 50 3.79 3.47 9.10
C LEU A 50 4.42 3.82 10.44
N THR A 51 4.15 3.00 11.45
CA THR A 51 4.67 3.21 12.81
C THR A 51 5.08 1.90 13.44
N LYS A 52 6.10 1.96 14.30
CA LYS A 52 6.25 0.95 15.35
C LYS A 52 5.02 1.02 16.27
N PRO A 53 4.40 -0.11 16.65
CA PRO A 53 3.22 -0.08 17.51
C PRO A 53 3.49 0.65 18.84
N ILE A 54 2.54 1.50 19.24
CA ILE A 54 2.70 2.39 20.39
C ILE A 54 2.68 1.65 21.74
N ASP A 55 2.09 0.46 21.77
CA ASP A 55 2.06 -0.42 22.95
C ASP A 55 3.35 -1.24 23.13
N GLY A 56 4.31 -1.09 22.21
CA GLY A 56 5.60 -1.76 22.22
C GLY A 56 5.53 -3.25 21.83
N GLN A 57 4.38 -3.76 21.42
CA GLN A 57 4.27 -5.12 20.89
C GLN A 57 4.72 -5.18 19.42
N PRO A 58 5.08 -6.37 18.90
CA PRO A 58 5.42 -6.52 17.50
C PRO A 58 4.29 -6.06 16.57
N ALA A 59 4.63 -5.47 15.44
CA ALA A 59 3.68 -5.15 14.40
C ALA A 59 3.01 -6.43 13.88
N THR A 60 1.69 -6.39 13.71
CA THR A 60 0.92 -7.50 13.16
C THR A 60 -0.03 -7.00 12.08
N HIS A 61 -0.22 -7.83 11.06
CA HIS A 61 -1.28 -7.62 10.09
C HIS A 61 -2.66 -8.04 10.64
N GLY A 62 -3.71 -7.32 10.23
CA GLY A 62 -5.10 -7.70 10.51
C GLY A 62 -5.61 -8.72 9.50
N ASN A 63 -6.09 -9.88 9.95
CA ASN A 63 -6.76 -10.84 9.07
C ASN A 63 -8.09 -10.25 8.55
N GLY A 64 -8.29 -10.29 7.24
CA GLY A 64 -9.42 -9.65 6.55
C GLY A 64 -9.23 -8.15 6.27
N SER A 65 -8.18 -7.51 6.80
CA SER A 65 -7.85 -6.12 6.47
C SER A 65 -7.21 -6.01 5.09
N THR A 66 -7.52 -4.94 4.35
CA THR A 66 -6.87 -4.61 3.08
C THR A 66 -6.83 -3.10 2.92
N MET A 67 -5.65 -2.54 2.63
CA MET A 67 -5.49 -1.13 2.31
C MET A 67 -5.44 -0.92 0.79
N GLY A 68 -6.42 -0.21 0.25
CA GLY A 68 -6.52 0.07 -1.18
C GLY A 68 -6.00 1.45 -1.55
N PHE A 69 -5.09 1.51 -2.51
CA PHE A 69 -4.60 2.71 -3.16
C PHE A 69 -5.24 2.85 -4.55
N VAL A 70 -5.51 4.09 -4.94
CA VAL A 70 -6.08 4.38 -6.26
C VAL A 70 -4.96 4.40 -7.29
N ALA A 71 -5.14 3.63 -8.36
CA ALA A 71 -4.28 3.67 -9.55
C ALA A 71 -4.98 4.43 -10.68
N ALA A 72 -4.22 5.28 -11.37
CA ALA A 72 -4.74 6.07 -12.49
C ALA A 72 -5.03 5.23 -13.74
N SER A 73 -4.38 4.08 -13.89
CA SER A 73 -4.57 3.14 -15.00
C SER A 73 -4.17 1.70 -14.61
N PRO A 74 -4.50 0.69 -15.43
CA PRO A 74 -4.00 -0.67 -15.26
C PRO A 74 -2.47 -0.75 -15.20
N GLU A 75 -1.78 0.00 -16.06
CA GLU A 75 -0.32 0.03 -16.14
C GLU A 75 0.30 0.61 -14.86
N ALA A 76 -0.34 1.60 -14.24
CA ALA A 76 0.08 2.12 -12.94
C ALA A 76 -0.06 1.06 -11.83
N ALA A 77 -1.12 0.23 -11.87
CA ALA A 77 -1.28 -0.86 -10.92
C ALA A 77 -0.25 -1.98 -11.14
N ASP A 78 0.12 -2.29 -12.39
CA ASP A 78 1.19 -3.23 -12.73
C ASP A 78 2.56 -2.71 -12.27
N ALA A 79 2.85 -1.43 -12.50
CA ALA A 79 4.08 -0.79 -12.06
C ALA A 79 4.19 -0.80 -10.53
N TRP A 80 3.10 -0.48 -9.82
CA TRP A 80 3.01 -0.57 -8.36
C TRP A 80 3.31 -1.99 -7.87
N HIS A 81 2.73 -3.01 -8.51
CA HIS A 81 2.93 -4.40 -8.14
C HIS A 81 4.38 -4.86 -8.36
N ALA A 82 4.95 -4.54 -9.52
CA ALA A 82 6.34 -4.88 -9.84
C ALA A 82 7.34 -4.19 -8.91
N ALA A 83 7.15 -2.89 -8.63
CA ALA A 83 7.99 -2.14 -7.71
C ALA A 83 7.93 -2.72 -6.28
N GLY A 84 6.73 -3.03 -5.80
CA GLY A 84 6.56 -3.62 -4.48
C GLY A 84 7.23 -4.99 -4.34
N LEU A 85 7.10 -5.88 -5.33
CA LEU A 85 7.80 -7.17 -5.34
C LEU A 85 9.33 -7.02 -5.33
N ALA A 86 9.84 -6.07 -6.10
CA ALA A 86 11.27 -5.83 -6.17
C ALA A 86 11.85 -5.28 -4.84
N HIS A 87 11.01 -4.73 -3.96
CA HIS A 87 11.44 -3.99 -2.76
C HIS A 87 10.86 -4.60 -1.47
N GLY A 88 10.81 -5.93 -1.40
CA GLY A 88 10.52 -6.67 -0.16
C GLY A 88 9.04 -7.00 0.07
N GLY A 89 8.16 -6.62 -0.86
CA GLY A 89 6.79 -7.10 -0.87
C GLY A 89 6.68 -8.54 -1.37
N THR A 90 5.55 -9.17 -1.09
CA THR A 90 5.25 -10.54 -1.57
C THR A 90 3.90 -10.60 -2.25
N ALA A 91 3.80 -11.42 -3.30
CA ALA A 91 2.53 -11.73 -3.95
C ALA A 91 1.63 -12.51 -2.97
N CYS A 92 0.33 -12.21 -2.96
CA CYS A 92 -0.58 -12.83 -1.98
C CYS A 92 -1.93 -13.30 -2.54
N GLU A 93 -2.23 -13.05 -3.82
CA GLU A 93 -3.44 -13.49 -4.52
C GLU A 93 -3.11 -13.76 -5.99
N ASP A 94 -4.16 -13.90 -6.82
CA ASP A 94 -4.05 -13.93 -8.27
C ASP A 94 -3.24 -12.73 -8.81
N PRO A 95 -2.53 -12.91 -9.94
CA PRO A 95 -1.79 -11.83 -10.59
C PRO A 95 -2.65 -10.59 -10.91
N PRO A 96 -2.01 -9.42 -11.09
CA PRO A 96 -2.68 -8.21 -11.55
C PRO A 96 -3.60 -8.46 -12.73
N GLY A 97 -4.81 -7.91 -12.69
CA GLY A 97 -5.74 -8.09 -13.79
C GLY A 97 -7.16 -7.60 -13.52
N VAL A 98 -8.00 -7.76 -14.54
CA VAL A 98 -9.41 -7.38 -14.50
C VAL A 98 -10.19 -8.32 -13.57
N ARG A 99 -11.07 -7.73 -12.76
CA ARG A 99 -12.03 -8.41 -11.90
C ARG A 99 -13.40 -7.77 -12.08
N HIS A 100 -14.43 -8.61 -12.23
CA HIS A 100 -15.82 -8.18 -12.29
C HIS A 100 -16.39 -8.14 -10.88
N GLY A 101 -16.62 -6.93 -10.39
CA GLY A 101 -17.20 -6.67 -9.08
C GLY A 101 -18.73 -6.70 -9.10
N THR A 102 -19.31 -6.62 -7.91
CA THR A 102 -20.76 -6.46 -7.75
C THR A 102 -21.27 -5.16 -8.37
N ALA A 103 -22.54 -5.15 -8.76
CA ALA A 103 -23.21 -4.02 -9.41
C ALA A 103 -22.57 -3.58 -10.75
N GLY A 104 -22.05 -4.54 -11.53
CA GLY A 104 -21.54 -4.28 -12.88
C GLY A 104 -20.21 -3.53 -12.94
N ARG A 105 -19.54 -3.36 -11.79
CA ARG A 105 -18.24 -2.66 -11.73
C ARG A 105 -17.14 -3.53 -12.35
N THR A 106 -16.28 -2.92 -13.15
CA THR A 106 -15.07 -3.58 -13.67
C THR A 106 -13.85 -2.87 -13.10
N LEU A 107 -13.05 -3.62 -12.35
CA LEU A 107 -11.85 -3.12 -11.68
C LEU A 107 -10.63 -3.82 -12.25
N TYR A 108 -9.53 -3.09 -12.38
CA TYR A 108 -8.21 -3.69 -12.48
C TYR A 108 -7.57 -3.67 -11.10
N LEU A 109 -7.18 -4.83 -10.59
CA LEU A 109 -6.67 -4.98 -9.22
C LEU A 109 -5.30 -5.64 -9.24
N ALA A 110 -4.43 -5.18 -8.36
CA ALA A 110 -3.16 -5.82 -8.05
C ALA A 110 -2.99 -5.89 -6.52
N TYR A 111 -2.55 -7.03 -5.99
CA TYR A 111 -2.44 -7.26 -4.55
C TYR A 111 -1.02 -7.62 -4.13
N LEU A 112 -0.59 -7.10 -2.98
CA LEU A 112 0.67 -7.43 -2.35
C LEU A 112 0.51 -7.53 -0.84
N ARG A 113 1.45 -8.19 -0.18
CA ARG A 113 1.77 -7.92 1.22
C ARG A 113 3.02 -7.06 1.31
N ASP A 114 2.99 -6.08 2.20
CA ASP A 114 4.17 -5.29 2.55
C ASP A 114 5.16 -6.13 3.41
N PRO A 115 6.35 -5.59 3.74
CA PRO A 115 7.34 -6.29 4.56
C PRO A 115 6.85 -6.69 5.98
N SER A 116 5.79 -6.06 6.47
CA SER A 116 5.15 -6.38 7.76
C SER A 116 3.90 -7.27 7.61
N GLY A 117 3.65 -7.79 6.41
CA GLY A 117 2.56 -8.70 6.10
C GLY A 117 1.19 -8.03 5.89
N ASN A 118 1.11 -6.69 5.95
CA ASN A 118 -0.12 -5.95 5.72
C ASN A 118 -0.57 -6.14 4.27
N LYS A 119 -1.83 -6.54 4.06
CA LYS A 119 -2.36 -6.75 2.72
C LYS A 119 -2.74 -5.41 2.09
N LEU A 120 -2.21 -5.16 0.90
CA LEU A 120 -2.40 -3.95 0.12
C LEU A 120 -3.02 -4.27 -1.24
N CYS A 121 -3.66 -3.26 -1.83
CA CYS A 121 -4.24 -3.34 -3.17
C CYS A 121 -3.99 -2.04 -3.92
N ALA A 122 -3.57 -2.11 -5.18
CA ALA A 122 -3.74 -1.02 -6.14
C ALA A 122 -4.99 -1.30 -6.99
N ALA A 123 -5.90 -0.34 -7.03
CA ALA A 123 -7.18 -0.48 -7.71
C ALA A 123 -7.41 0.63 -8.72
N HIS A 124 -7.73 0.25 -9.95
CA HIS A 124 -8.17 1.15 -11.01
C HIS A 124 -9.59 0.78 -11.44
N ARG A 125 -10.47 1.77 -11.58
CA ARG A 125 -11.82 1.56 -12.10
C ARG A 125 -11.82 1.75 -13.62
N VAL A 126 -12.14 0.69 -14.35
CA VAL A 126 -12.11 0.67 -15.82
C VAL A 126 -13.36 1.32 -16.42
N ALA A 127 -14.53 1.16 -15.76
CA ALA A 127 -15.81 1.79 -16.09
C ALA A 127 -16.74 1.83 -14.86
#